data_AF-A0A0H5CXQ4-F1
#
_entry.id   AF-A0A0H5CXQ4-F1
#
_cell.length_a   1.000
_cell.length_b   1.000
_cell.length_c   1.000
_cell.angle_alpha   90.00
_cell.angle_beta   90.00
_cell.angle_gamma   90.00
#
_symmetry.space_group_name_H-M   'P 1'
#
loop_
_entity.id
_entity.type
_entity.pdbx_description
1 polymer ?
#
loop_
_entity_poly.entity_id
_entity_poly.type
_entity_poly.pdbx_seq_one_letter_code
_entity_poly.pdbx_strand_id
1 'polypeptide(L)' 'MIRFDSAGLHVVPKKRSLVIPVSARRACGIRPRDTLLLVAAPQFQVLLVHPPSVLDRMMTLYHSRERGQ' A
#
# COMPACT_ATOMS: atom_id res chain seq x y z
N MET A 1 0.27 -14.09 2.32
CA MET A 1 -0.05 -14.37 0.90
C MET A 1 -0.52 -13.07 0.27
N ILE A 2 0.17 -12.59 -0.77
CA ILE A 2 -0.25 -11.39 -1.52
C ILE A 2 -1.34 -11.85 -2.50
N ARG A 3 -2.54 -11.28 -2.41
CA ARG A 3 -3.64 -11.60 -3.32
C ARG A 3 -3.72 -10.53 -4.39
N PHE A 4 -3.51 -10.91 -5.64
CA PHE A 4 -3.67 -10.02 -6.78
C PHE A 4 -5.13 -9.96 -7.18
N ASP A 5 -5.64 -8.74 -7.33
CA ASP A 5 -6.90 -8.52 -8.02
C ASP A 5 -6.61 -8.43 -9.52
N SER A 6 -7.32 -9.21 -10.33
CA SER A 6 -7.12 -9.24 -11.79
C SER A 6 -7.46 -7.91 -12.47
N ALA A 7 -8.28 -7.05 -11.84
CA ALA A 7 -8.51 -5.67 -12.26
C ALA A 7 -7.48 -4.66 -11.68
N GLY A 8 -6.52 -5.12 -10.88
CA GLY A 8 -5.50 -4.30 -10.22
C GLY A 8 -4.15 -4.22 -10.96
N LEU A 9 -4.01 -4.89 -12.11
CA LEU A 9 -2.82 -4.81 -12.96
C LEU A 9 -2.83 -3.50 -13.76
N HIS A 10 -2.00 -2.55 -13.35
CA HIS A 10 -1.83 -1.26 -14.02
C HIS A 10 -0.39 -1.05 -14.44
N VAL A 11 -0.19 -0.57 -15.67
CA VAL A 11 1.13 -0.20 -16.18
C VAL A 11 1.66 0.99 -15.38
N VAL A 12 2.88 0.86 -14.87
CA VAL A 12 3.61 1.98 -14.27
C VAL A 12 3.98 2.97 -15.38
N PRO A 13 3.41 4.19 -15.40
CA PRO A 13 3.70 5.16 -16.45
C PRO A 13 5.12 5.71 -16.29
N LYS A 14 5.68 6.25 -17.38
CA LYS A 14 6.97 6.96 -17.34
C LYS A 14 6.94 8.27 -16.52
N LYS A 15 5.74 8.74 -16.17
CA LYS A 15 5.54 9.91 -15.31
C LYS A 15 5.73 9.51 -13.85
N ARG A 16 6.30 10.40 -13.02
CA ARG A 16 6.48 10.22 -11.56
C ARG A 16 5.17 10.22 -10.75
N SER A 17 4.05 9.80 -11.34
CA SER A 17 2.73 9.77 -10.71
C SER A 17 1.99 8.50 -11.07
N LEU A 18 1.44 7.83 -10.06
CA LEU A 18 0.63 6.63 -10.22
C LEU A 18 -0.85 6.96 -10.01
N VAL A 19 -1.69 6.51 -10.93
CA VAL A 19 -3.14 6.63 -10.76
C VAL A 19 -3.60 5.43 -9.93
N ILE A 20 -4.15 5.70 -8.74
CA ILE A 20 -4.81 4.69 -7.94
C ILE A 20 -6.29 4.66 -8.36
N PRO A 21 -6.82 3.52 -8.85
CA PRO A 21 -8.22 3.40 -9.24
C PRO A 21 -9.19 3.78 -8.13
N VAL A 22 -10.36 4.32 -8.50
CA VAL A 22 -11.40 4.74 -7.54
C VAL A 22 -11.84 3.59 -6.64
N SER A 23 -12.01 2.38 -7.20
CA SER A 23 -12.37 1.17 -6.44
C SER A 23 -11.34 0.84 -5.37
N ALA A 24 -10.06 0.83 -5.74
CA ALA A 24 -8.95 0.59 -4.82
C ALA A 24 -8.88 1.68 -3.73
N ARG A 25 -9.05 2.96 -4.09
CA ARG A 25 -9.08 4.05 -3.11
C ARG A 25 -10.20 3.86 -2.08
N ARG A 26 -11.41 3.53 -2.53
CA ARG A 26 -12.57 3.31 -1.65
C ARG A 26 -12.36 2.09 -0.74
N ALA A 27 -11.89 0.97 -1.29
CA ALA A 27 -11.64 -0.25 -0.54
C ALA A 27 -10.55 -0.06 0.53
N CYS A 28 -9.51 0.72 0.22
CA CYS A 28 -8.39 0.99 1.12
C CYS A 28 -8.56 2.26 1.96
N GLY A 29 -9.67 2.98 1.84
CA GLY A 29 -9.92 4.23 2.55
C GLY A 29 -8.99 5.39 2.18
N ILE A 30 -8.33 5.36 1.02
CA ILE A 30 -7.38 6.38 0.55
C ILE A 30 -8.14 7.64 0.12
N ARG A 31 -7.77 8.78 0.69
CA ARG A 31 -8.34 10.10 0.40
C ARG A 31 -7.36 10.97 -0.38
N PRO A 32 -7.85 11.96 -1.14
CA PRO A 32 -6.97 12.98 -1.71
C PRO A 32 -6.11 13.63 -0.62
N ARG A 33 -4.84 13.87 -0.93
CA ARG A 33 -3.81 14.47 -0.04
C ARG A 33 -3.29 13.54 1.07
N ASP A 34 -3.72 12.29 1.14
CA ASP A 34 -3.07 11.30 1.99
C ASP A 34 -1.62 11.05 1.55
N THR A 35 -0.72 10.96 2.52
CA THR A 35 0.65 10.48 2.29
C THR A 35 0.65 8.96 2.33
N LEU A 36 1.08 8.31 1.24
CA LEU A 36 1.08 6.86 1.10
C LEU A 36 2.51 6.32 1.14
N LEU A 37 2.71 5.18 1.80
CA LEU A 37 3.98 4.46 1.76
C LEU A 37 4.01 3.55 0.53
N LEU A 38 5.00 3.75 -0.33
CA LEU A 38 5.25 2.92 -1.52
C LEU A 38 6.40 1.95 -1.24
N VAL A 39 6.17 0.67 -1.46
CA VAL A 39 7.18 -0.37 -1.25
C VAL A 39 7.35 -1.17 -2.53
N ALA A 40 8.55 -1.12 -3.10
CA ALA A 40 8.90 -1.98 -4.21
C ALA A 40 9.13 -3.41 -3.70
N ALA A 41 8.50 -4.39 -4.34
CA ALA A 41 8.77 -5.80 -4.12
C ALA A 41 9.26 -6.45 -5.42
N PRO A 42 10.55 -6.26 -5.79
CA PRO A 42 11.08 -6.68 -7.09
C PRO A 42 10.93 -8.17 -7.37
N GLN A 43 11.08 -9.00 -6.33
CA GLN A 43 10.91 -10.45 -6.39
C GLN A 43 9.51 -10.89 -6.89
N PHE A 44 8.50 -10.03 -6.74
CA PHE A 44 7.14 -10.26 -7.21
C PHE A 44 6.73 -9.31 -8.34
N GLN A 45 7.66 -8.47 -8.82
CA GLN A 45 7.43 -7.44 -9.84
C GLN A 45 6.24 -6.52 -9.55
N VAL A 46 6.00 -6.21 -8.27
CA VAL A 46 4.86 -5.37 -7.85
C VAL A 46 5.30 -4.19 -7.00
N LEU A 47 4.49 -3.14 -7.04
CA LEU A 47 4.58 -2.01 -6.13
C LEU A 47 3.42 -2.09 -5.14
N LEU A 48 3.75 -2.22 -3.86
CA LEU A 48 2.76 -2.19 -2.77
C LEU A 48 2.50 -0.75 -2.36
N VAL A 49 1.23 -0.44 -2.12
CA VAL A 49 0.76 0.87 -1.65
C VAL A 49 0.09 0.70 -0.30
N HIS A 50 0.67 1.28 0.75
CA HIS A 50 0.12 1.23 2.10
C HIS A 50 -0.48 2.59 2.49
N PRO A 51 -1.79 2.65 2.83
CA PRO A 51 -2.39 3.85 3.40
C PRO A 51 -1.90 4.10 4.84
N PRO A 52 -2.06 5.33 5.37
CA PRO A 52 -1.62 5.69 6.72
C PRO A 52 -2.15 4.74 7.79
N SER A 53 -3.42 4.34 7.70
CA SER A 53 -4.06 3.42 8.65
C SER A 53 -3.38 2.05 8.73
N VAL A 54 -2.84 1.56 7.61
CA VAL A 54 -2.08 0.30 7.58
C VAL A 54 -0.71 0.49 8.21
N LEU A 55 -0.06 1.63 7.96
CA LEU A 55 1.22 1.96 8.59
C LEU A 55 1.07 2.08 10.12
N ASP A 56 0.04 2.78 10.60
CA ASP A 56 -0.26 2.90 12.04
C ASP A 56 -0.46 1.53 12.69
N ARG A 57 -1.18 0.64 12.00
CA ARG A 57 -1.38 -0.74 12.46
C ARG A 57 -0.07 -1.53 12.48
N MET A 58 0.77 -1.39 11.46
CA MET A 58 2.08 -2.05 11.39
C MET A 58 2.98 -1.58 12.54
N MET A 59 3.05 -0.27 12.79
CA MET A 59 3.84 0.31 13.88
C MET A 59 3.32 -0.13 15.26
N THR A 60 1.99 -0.14 15.44
CA THR A 60 1.37 -0.63 16.69
C THR A 60 1.75 -2.08 16.95
N LEU A 61 1.63 -2.94 15.94
CA LEU A 61 2.00 -4.36 16.05
C LEU A 61 3.50 -4.54 16.33
N TYR A 62 4.34 -3.78 15.64
CA TYR A 62 5.79 -3.84 15.80
C TYR A 62 6.19 -3.51 17.24
N HIS A 63 5.75 -2.36 17.77
CA HIS A 63 6.10 -1.96 19.14
C HIS A 63 5.38 -2.76 20.23
N SER A 64 4.20 -3.33 19.96
CA SER A 64 3.55 -4.25 20.90
C SER A 64 4.35 -5.54 21.12
N ARG A 65 5.13 -5.96 20.11
CA ARG A 65 6.02 -7.12 20.21
C ARG A 65 7.34 -6.78 20.91
N GLU A 66 7.80 -5.55 20.80
CA GLU A 66 9.03 -5.09 21.47
C GLU A 66 8.82 -4.78 22.96
N ARG A 67 7.61 -4.44 23.41
CA ARG A 67 7.32 -4.20 24.85
C ARG A 67 7.07 -5.46 25.68
N GLY A 68 7.12 -6.63 25.05
CA GLY A 68 6.94 -7.94 25.70
C GLY A 68 8.26 -8.70 25.92
N GLN A 69 9.36 -7.98 26.18
CA GLN A 69 10.67 -8.55 26.46
C GLN A 69 11.19 -8.09 27.82
#